data_AF-A0A7X7B4X0-F1
#
_entry.id   AF-A0A7X7B4X0-F1
#
_cell.length_a   1.000
_cell.length_b   1.000
_cell.length_c   1.000
_cell.angle_alpha   90.00
_cell.angle_beta   90.00
_cell.angle_gamma   90.00
#
_symmetry.space_group_name_H-M   'P 1'
#
loop_
_entity.id
_entity.type
_entity.pdbx_description
1 polymer ?
#
loop_
_entity_poly.entity_id
_entity_poly.type
_entity_poly.pdbx_seq_one_letter_code
_entity_poly.pdbx_strand_id
1 'polypeptide(L)'
;MKLEIINKYNEEVIHMSMDSFFGSLFDIVDSTNINRCPKCNITLDHFKKTGLLGCSYCYTHFEEYLAQNIRRVQGGVKHVGKVPKSASVEVRSKIKIDDLQIKLKELIEKEEFEEAAKIRDEIKTVKESIEDGDKDA
;
A
#
# COMPACT_ATOMS: atom_id res chain seq x y z
N MET A 1 38.01 -53.22 -1.47
CA MET A 1 36.90 -52.28 -1.72
C MET A 1 37.42 -50.88 -1.49
N LYS A 2 37.82 -50.18 -2.57
CA LYS A 2 38.24 -48.78 -2.49
C LYS A 2 37.01 -47.89 -2.66
N LEU A 3 36.79 -47.04 -1.67
CA LEU A 3 36.03 -45.80 -1.80
C LEU A 3 36.93 -44.80 -2.52
N GLU A 4 36.45 -44.20 -3.61
CA GLU A 4 36.92 -42.90 -4.08
C GLU A 4 35.71 -42.05 -4.46
N ILE A 5 35.61 -40.93 -3.76
CA ILE A 5 34.77 -39.77 -4.02
C ILE A 5 35.36 -39.04 -5.24
N ILE A 6 34.54 -38.38 -6.07
CA ILE A 6 34.66 -36.96 -6.51
C ILE A 6 33.66 -36.67 -7.64
N ASN A 7 32.60 -35.98 -7.24
CA ASN A 7 32.06 -34.74 -7.79
C ASN A 7 32.29 -34.39 -9.28
N LYS A 8 31.19 -34.22 -10.03
CA LYS A 8 31.14 -33.41 -11.24
C LYS A 8 29.87 -32.54 -11.20
N TYR A 9 30.04 -31.29 -10.78
CA TYR A 9 29.23 -30.10 -11.10
C TYR A 9 28.53 -30.25 -12.49
N ASN A 10 27.31 -29.77 -12.78
CA ASN A 10 26.63 -28.54 -12.35
C ASN A 10 25.20 -28.57 -12.94
N GLU A 11 24.18 -28.09 -12.22
CA GLU A 11 23.06 -27.27 -12.74
C GLU A 11 22.18 -26.82 -11.57
N GLU A 12 22.66 -25.82 -10.83
CA GLU A 12 21.82 -25.07 -9.89
C GLU A 12 20.96 -24.07 -10.66
N VAL A 13 19.69 -24.41 -10.87
CA VAL A 13 18.63 -23.40 -11.02
C VAL A 13 17.89 -23.38 -9.70
N ILE A 14 18.32 -22.49 -8.81
CA ILE A 14 17.61 -22.17 -7.58
C ILE A 14 16.31 -21.47 -7.98
N HIS A 15 15.22 -22.21 -8.06
CA HIS A 15 13.88 -21.63 -8.07
C HIS A 15 13.58 -21.10 -6.66
N MET A 16 14.06 -19.88 -6.37
CA MET A 16 13.69 -19.15 -5.16
C MET A 16 12.20 -18.82 -5.26
N SER A 17 11.36 -19.66 -4.65
CA SER A 17 9.92 -19.41 -4.56
C SER A 17 9.68 -18.18 -3.69
N MET A 18 8.93 -17.21 -4.22
CA MET A 18 8.50 -15.99 -3.52
C MET A 18 7.70 -16.27 -2.23
N ASP A 19 7.30 -17.51 -1.97
CA ASP A 19 6.48 -17.92 -0.82
C ASP A 19 7.24 -17.89 0.53
N SER A 20 8.57 -17.93 0.49
CA SER A 20 9.38 -18.04 1.72
C SER A 20 9.60 -16.71 2.45
N PHE A 21 9.35 -15.58 1.78
CA PHE A 21 9.57 -14.26 2.37
C PHE A 21 8.34 -13.72 3.11
N PHE A 22 7.14 -14.13 2.73
CA PHE A 22 5.90 -13.68 3.37
C PHE A 22 5.37 -14.63 4.46
N GLY A 23 5.68 -15.93 4.40
CA GLY A 23 5.08 -16.94 5.28
C GLY A 23 5.53 -16.88 6.74
N SER A 24 6.84 -16.79 6.99
CA SER A 24 7.42 -16.94 8.35
C SER A 24 7.01 -15.81 9.32
N LEU A 25 6.67 -14.62 8.80
CA LEU A 25 6.26 -13.48 9.63
C LEU A 25 4.75 -13.52 9.98
N PHE A 26 3.96 -14.23 9.20
CA PHE A 26 2.50 -14.23 9.30
C PHE A 26 1.98 -15.18 10.38
N ASP A 27 2.74 -16.24 10.68
CA ASP A 27 2.34 -17.28 11.62
C ASP A 27 2.36 -16.85 13.09
N ILE A 28 2.96 -15.70 13.43
CA ILE A 28 3.09 -15.22 14.83
C ILE A 28 1.83 -14.46 15.30
N VAL A 29 0.93 -14.03 14.41
CA VAL A 29 -0.27 -13.24 14.78
C VAL A 29 -1.51 -13.71 14.02
N ASP A 30 -2.19 -14.76 14.50
CA ASP A 30 -3.66 -14.76 14.56
C ASP A 30 -4.23 -15.96 15.33
N SER A 31 -4.88 -15.70 16.46
CA SER A 31 -5.72 -16.68 17.14
C SER A 31 -7.20 -16.46 16.78
N THR A 32 -7.74 -17.43 16.03
CA THR A 32 -9.13 -17.91 16.06
C THR A 32 -10.26 -16.90 15.77
N ASN A 33 -10.53 -16.64 14.50
CA ASN A 33 -11.90 -16.49 13.99
C ASN A 33 -11.93 -16.84 12.50
N ILE A 34 -12.76 -17.82 12.10
CA ILE A 34 -12.87 -18.26 10.69
C ILE A 34 -13.69 -17.20 9.93
N ASN A 35 -13.08 -16.07 9.63
CA ASN A 35 -13.69 -14.99 8.87
C ASN A 35 -13.80 -15.40 7.40
N ARG A 36 -15.03 -15.75 6.97
CA ARG A 36 -15.37 -16.12 5.59
C ARG A 36 -16.12 -14.98 4.92
N CYS A 37 -15.72 -14.65 3.70
CA CYS A 37 -16.45 -13.70 2.88
C CYS A 37 -17.89 -14.21 2.62
N PRO A 38 -18.94 -13.43 2.91
CA PRO A 38 -20.32 -13.84 2.71
C PRO A 38 -20.76 -13.92 1.24
N LYS A 39 -19.95 -13.40 0.29
CA LYS A 39 -20.27 -13.45 -1.15
C LYS A 39 -19.61 -14.60 -1.91
N CYS A 40 -18.33 -14.86 -1.64
CA CYS A 40 -17.55 -15.87 -2.38
C CYS A 40 -16.96 -16.95 -1.47
N ASN A 41 -17.29 -16.92 -0.18
CA ASN A 41 -16.95 -17.93 0.84
C ASN A 41 -15.45 -18.18 1.07
N ILE A 42 -14.57 -17.37 0.47
CA ILE A 42 -13.14 -17.43 0.73
C ILE A 42 -12.86 -17.09 2.19
N THR A 43 -11.98 -17.86 2.83
CA THR A 43 -11.54 -17.61 4.20
C THR A 43 -10.39 -16.63 4.21
N LEU A 44 -10.23 -15.90 5.32
CA LEU A 44 -9.04 -15.10 5.55
C LEU A 44 -7.77 -15.96 5.44
N ASP A 45 -7.76 -17.16 6.03
CA ASP A 45 -6.64 -18.11 5.96
C ASP A 45 -6.22 -18.49 4.54
N HIS A 46 -7.18 -18.61 3.62
CA HIS A 46 -6.87 -18.87 2.21
C HIS A 46 -6.11 -17.69 1.62
N PHE A 47 -6.55 -16.45 1.89
CA PHE A 47 -5.83 -15.25 1.50
C PHE A 47 -4.44 -15.18 2.13
N LYS A 48 -4.30 -15.54 3.42
CA LYS A 48 -2.99 -15.57 4.10
C LYS A 48 -1.97 -16.47 3.39
N LYS A 49 -2.41 -17.63 2.90
CA LYS A 49 -1.55 -18.60 2.22
C LYS A 49 -1.26 -18.27 0.76
N THR A 50 -2.24 -17.70 0.05
CA THR A 50 -2.18 -17.54 -1.41
C THR A 50 -1.93 -16.11 -1.86
N GLY A 51 -2.20 -15.12 -1.00
CA GLY A 51 -2.23 -13.70 -1.36
C GLY A 51 -3.39 -13.30 -2.26
N LEU A 52 -4.33 -14.20 -2.56
CA LEU A 52 -5.40 -13.98 -3.54
C LEU A 52 -6.76 -13.80 -2.87
N LEU A 53 -7.50 -12.76 -3.30
CA LEU A 53 -8.89 -12.50 -2.91
C LEU A 53 -9.85 -13.03 -3.98
N GLY A 54 -11.04 -13.45 -3.56
CA GLY A 54 -12.00 -14.12 -4.44
C GLY A 54 -13.00 -13.20 -5.16
N CYS A 55 -13.39 -12.08 -4.55
CA CYS A 55 -14.31 -11.11 -5.17
C CYS A 55 -14.08 -9.70 -4.61
N SER A 56 -14.70 -8.69 -5.22
CA SER A 56 -14.57 -7.29 -4.80
C SER A 56 -14.97 -7.04 -3.35
N TYR A 57 -15.99 -7.74 -2.84
CA TYR A 57 -16.45 -7.58 -1.45
C TYR A 57 -15.40 -8.02 -0.41
N CYS A 58 -14.41 -8.85 -0.81
CA CYS A 58 -13.35 -9.26 0.09
C CYS A 58 -12.47 -8.09 0.55
N TYR A 59 -12.33 -7.03 -0.27
CA TYR A 59 -11.57 -5.84 0.10
C TYR A 59 -12.19 -5.11 1.30
N THR A 60 -13.52 -5.02 1.33
CA THR A 60 -14.25 -4.39 2.44
C THR A 60 -14.37 -5.33 3.63
N HIS A 61 -14.66 -6.61 3.38
CA HIS A 61 -14.89 -7.57 4.46
C HIS A 61 -13.62 -7.86 5.27
N PHE A 62 -12.45 -7.86 4.63
CA PHE A 62 -11.16 -8.07 5.28
C PHE A 62 -10.35 -6.78 5.43
N GLU A 63 -11.00 -5.61 5.38
CA GLU A 63 -10.35 -4.30 5.31
C GLU A 63 -9.32 -4.08 6.42
N GLU A 64 -9.69 -4.36 7.67
CA GLU A 64 -8.80 -4.15 8.82
C GLU A 64 -7.50 -4.95 8.68
N TYR A 65 -7.61 -6.21 8.26
CA TYR A 65 -6.48 -7.09 8.03
C TYR A 65 -5.65 -6.64 6.82
N LEU A 66 -6.31 -6.31 5.72
CA LEU A 66 -5.66 -5.86 4.49
C LEU A 66 -4.91 -4.55 4.75
N ALA A 67 -5.50 -3.60 5.46
CA ALA A 67 -4.89 -2.31 5.75
C ALA A 67 -3.59 -2.46 6.55
N GLN A 68 -3.56 -3.32 7.57
CA GLN A 68 -2.36 -3.58 8.36
C GLN A 68 -1.26 -4.23 7.51
N ASN A 69 -1.62 -5.21 6.69
CA ASN A 69 -0.65 -5.94 5.86
C ASN A 69 -0.14 -5.11 4.69
N ILE A 70 -1.01 -4.36 4.00
CA ILE A 70 -0.62 -3.42 2.94
C ILE A 70 0.33 -2.37 3.50
N ARG A 71 0.07 -1.81 4.70
CA ARG A 71 1.00 -0.88 5.36
C ARG A 71 2.37 -1.50 5.61
N ARG A 72 2.42 -2.74 6.09
CA ARG A 72 3.68 -3.45 6.35
C ARG A 72 4.49 -3.67 5.07
N VAL A 73 3.84 -4.01 3.97
CA VAL A 73 4.49 -4.35 2.70
C VAL A 73 4.88 -3.12 1.90
N GLN A 74 3.98 -2.13 1.81
CA GLN A 74 4.14 -0.94 0.97
C GLN A 74 4.69 0.27 1.73
N GLY A 75 4.91 0.16 3.04
CA GLY A 75 5.33 1.29 3.90
C GLY A 75 4.22 2.30 4.22
N GLY A 76 3.01 2.12 3.66
CA GLY A 76 1.84 2.99 3.84
C GLY A 76 0.63 2.47 3.05
N VAL A 77 -0.57 3.01 3.29
CA VAL A 77 -1.79 2.65 2.51
C VAL A 77 -1.92 3.49 1.23
N LYS A 78 -1.26 4.66 1.21
CA LYS A 78 -1.23 5.55 0.05
C LYS A 78 0.13 5.44 -0.63
N HIS A 79 0.13 5.39 -1.96
CA HIS A 79 1.35 5.48 -2.75
C HIS A 79 1.86 6.91 -2.74
N VAL A 80 2.97 7.16 -2.04
CA VAL A 80 3.68 8.45 -2.01
C VAL A 80 4.84 8.50 -3.03
N GLY A 81 4.82 7.60 -4.01
CA GLY A 81 5.93 7.37 -4.94
C GLY A 81 5.92 8.24 -6.21
N LYS A 82 6.65 7.77 -7.23
CA LYS A 82 6.86 8.51 -8.48
C LYS A 82 5.54 8.78 -9.20
N VAL A 83 5.22 10.05 -9.40
CA VAL A 83 4.12 10.47 -10.25
C VAL A 83 4.59 10.48 -11.71
N PRO A 84 3.93 9.73 -12.63
CA PRO A 84 4.35 9.71 -14.02
C PRO A 84 4.18 11.09 -14.69
N LYS A 85 5.04 11.39 -15.66
CA LYS A 85 4.96 12.63 -16.45
C LYS A 85 3.67 12.74 -17.28
N SER A 86 2.94 11.65 -17.46
CA SER A 86 1.64 11.59 -18.12
C SER A 86 0.44 11.72 -17.18
N ALA A 87 0.64 11.80 -15.86
CA ALA A 87 -0.47 12.00 -14.92
C ALA A 87 -1.22 13.31 -15.24
N SER A 88 -2.55 13.28 -15.12
CA SER A 88 -3.38 14.47 -15.35
C SER A 88 -3.02 15.59 -14.37
N VAL A 89 -3.31 16.83 -14.78
CA VAL A 89 -3.13 18.01 -13.93
C VAL A 89 -3.88 17.84 -12.61
N GLU A 90 -5.11 17.32 -12.69
CA GLU A 90 -5.95 17.02 -11.53
C GLU A 90 -5.28 16.05 -10.54
N VAL A 91 -4.70 14.95 -11.02
CA VAL A 91 -4.00 13.97 -10.17
C VAL A 91 -2.81 14.62 -9.47
N ARG A 92 -2.03 15.45 -10.17
CA ARG A 92 -0.90 16.17 -9.59
C ARG A 92 -1.33 17.19 -8.55
N SER A 93 -2.38 17.95 -8.83
CA SER A 93 -2.91 18.95 -7.91
C SER A 93 -3.49 18.29 -6.65
N LYS A 94 -4.16 17.14 -6.78
CA LYS A 94 -4.62 16.33 -5.64
C LYS A 94 -3.46 15.86 -4.75
N ILE A 95 -2.38 15.35 -5.34
CA ILE A 95 -1.18 14.94 -4.60
C ILE A 95 -0.56 16.15 -3.89
N LYS A 96 -0.43 17.28 -4.59
CA LYS A 96 0.09 18.53 -4.00
C LYS A 96 -0.76 19.00 -2.82
N ILE A 97 -2.08 18.90 -2.91
CA ILE A 97 -2.99 19.24 -1.81
C ILE A 97 -2.78 18.31 -0.61
N ASP A 98 -2.66 17.00 -0.84
CA ASP A 98 -2.40 16.03 0.23
C ASP A 98 -1.08 16.35 0.97
N ASP A 99 -0.02 16.68 0.24
CA ASP A 99 1.28 17.07 0.81
C ASP A 99 1.18 18.37 1.64
N LEU A 100 0.50 19.39 1.09
CA LEU A 100 0.29 20.66 1.80
C LEU A 100 -0.57 20.47 3.06
N GLN A 101 -1.52 19.54 3.07
CA GLN A 101 -2.31 19.22 4.26
C GLN A 101 -1.48 18.56 5.36
N ILE A 102 -0.52 17.70 4.99
CA ILE A 102 0.43 17.12 5.96
C ILE A 102 1.28 18.24 6.55
N LYS A 103 1.87 19.08 5.71
CA LYS A 103 2.69 20.22 6.14
C LYS A 103 1.92 21.20 7.03
N LEU A 104 0.65 21.47 6.71
CA LEU A 104 -0.22 22.31 7.52
C LEU A 104 -0.38 21.76 8.94
N LYS A 105 -0.60 20.45 9.08
CA LYS A 105 -0.71 19.80 10.40
C LYS A 105 0.59 19.91 11.18
N GLU A 106 1.74 19.65 10.55
CA GLU A 106 3.05 19.79 11.20
C GLU A 106 3.32 21.21 11.70
N LEU A 107 2.96 22.24 10.92
CA LEU A 107 3.13 23.64 11.32
C LEU A 107 2.21 24.03 12.48
N ILE A 108 0.98 23.50 12.50
CA ILE A 108 0.05 23.69 13.62
C ILE A 108 0.59 23.04 14.90
N GLU A 109 1.12 21.81 14.79
CA GLU A 109 1.73 21.10 15.94
C GLU A 109 2.97 21.82 16.48
N LYS A 110 3.70 22.56 15.63
CA LYS A 110 4.84 23.40 16.01
C LYS A 110 4.47 24.82 16.46
N GLU A 111 3.17 25.14 16.50
CA GLU A 111 2.66 26.48 16.82
C GLU A 111 3.13 27.59 15.86
N GLU A 112 3.52 27.23 14.63
CA GLU A 112 3.97 28.16 13.57
C GLU A 112 2.76 28.69 12.77
N PHE A 113 1.88 29.43 13.43
CA PHE A 113 0.58 29.82 12.86
C PHE A 113 0.66 30.74 11.63
N GLU A 114 1.69 31.57 11.52
CA GLU A 114 1.88 32.44 10.35
C GLU A 114 2.18 31.62 9.09
N GLU A 115 3.06 30.63 9.20
CA GLU A 115 3.36 29.73 8.09
C GLU A 115 2.17 28.81 7.78
N ALA A 116 1.47 28.34 8.81
CA ALA A 116 0.24 27.56 8.64
C ALA A 116 -0.82 28.34 7.85
N ALA A 117 -0.99 29.64 8.11
CA ALA A 117 -1.90 30.49 7.35
C ALA A 117 -1.52 30.57 5.86
N LYS A 118 -0.22 30.73 5.54
CA LYS A 118 0.28 30.73 4.16
C LYS A 118 -0.01 29.41 3.45
N ILE A 119 0.25 28.28 4.11
CA ILE A 119 -0.02 26.95 3.55
C ILE A 119 -1.53 26.72 3.35
N ARG A 120 -2.36 27.16 4.30
CA ARG A 120 -3.82 27.07 4.17
C ARG A 120 -4.32 27.83 2.95
N ASP A 121 -3.81 29.03 2.73
CA ASP A 121 -4.21 29.86 1.60
C ASP A 121 -3.70 29.25 0.28
N GLU A 122 -2.49 28.67 0.25
CA GLU A 122 -2.00 27.90 -0.91
C GLU A 122 -2.92 26.71 -1.24
N ILE A 123 -3.37 25.94 -0.24
CA ILE A 123 -4.31 24.82 -0.46
C ILE A 123 -5.60 25.33 -1.13
N LYS A 124 -6.11 26.48 -0.71
CA LYS A 124 -7.32 27.09 -1.29
C LYS A 124 -7.11 27.42 -2.77
N THR A 125 -6.00 28.08 -3.11
CA THR A 125 -5.69 28.42 -4.51
C THR A 125 -5.57 27.20 -5.42
N VAL A 126 -4.92 26.14 -4.94
CA VAL A 126 -4.77 24.90 -5.73
C VAL A 126 -6.12 24.22 -5.93
N LYS A 127 -7.01 24.22 -4.93
CA LYS A 127 -8.36 23.66 -5.07
C LYS A 127 -9.21 24.44 -6.07
N GLU A 128 -9.20 25.78 -6.00
CA GLU A 128 -9.92 26.64 -6.95
C GLU A 128 -9.46 26.38 -8.39
N SER A 129 -8.15 26.21 -8.61
CA SER A 129 -7.62 25.89 -9.95
C SER A 129 -8.08 24.53 -10.51
N ILE A 130 -8.48 23.58 -9.66
CA ILE A 130 -9.06 22.31 -10.10
C ILE A 130 -10.54 22.49 -10.47
N GLU A 131 -11.29 23.22 -9.64
CA GLU A 131 -12.73 23.46 -9.84
C GLU A 131 -13.04 24.32 -11.08
N ASP A 132 -12.13 25.22 -11.45
CA ASP A 132 -12.28 26.03 -12.66
C ASP A 132 -11.97 25.24 -13.94
N GLY A 133 -11.11 24.21 -13.88
CA GLY A 133 -10.80 23.34 -15.01
C GLY A 133 -11.94 22.41 -15.44
N ASP A 134 -12.92 22.17 -14.56
CA ASP A 134 -14.11 21.36 -14.84
C ASP A 134 -15.23 22.15 -15.54
N LYS A 135 -15.15 23.49 -15.59
CA LYS A 135 -16.20 24.34 -16.19
C LYS A 135 -16.10 24.48 -17.71
N ASP A 136 -14.96 24.08 -18.27
CA ASP A 136 -14.63 24.21 -19.70
C ASP A 136 -14.53 22.85 -20.43
N ALA A 137 -14.92 21.74 -19.77
CA ALA A 137 -14.87 20.37 -20.29
C ALA A 137 -16.23 19.83 -20.76
#